data_AF-A0A4Y2HBP0-F1
#
_entry.id   AF-A0A4Y2HBP0-F1
#
_cell.length_a   1.000
_cell.length_b   1.000
_cell.length_c   1.000
_cell.angle_alpha   90.00
_cell.angle_beta   90.00
_cell.angle_gamma   90.00
#
_symmetry.space_group_name_H-M   'P 1'
#
loop_
_entity.id
_entity.type
_entity.pdbx_description
1 polymer ?
#
loop_
_entity_poly.entity_id
_entity_poly.type
_entity_poly.pdbx_seq_one_letter_code
_entity_poly.pdbx_strand_id
1 'polypeptide(L)'
;MGAKNIYRNLDEQVRNSAKEEFDGFYERCIAYLDLWENSFGNAEQFSWVNLTKTNTVDWENAETCAEIINSSLLDVPDMKINNYQLFDVVLAKEYLQSNWEQWKQEETTRDVIISNEEKWLRQFDHFKENHIATPNLIKIVEYAFCLPGTSAPVERVFSLMSNAWTDDRGLMKESTVKGLMTCKINIGLACEDFYNKIKIKKRLSKKSHSQ
;
A
#
# COMPACT_ATOMS: atom_id res chain seq x y z
N MET A 1 -39.57 2.83 29.61
CA MET A 1 -40.30 3.41 28.46
C MET A 1 -39.43 3.20 27.23
N GLY A 2 -39.85 2.42 26.23
CA GLY A 2 -38.98 2.06 25.11
C GLY A 2 -38.65 3.25 24.20
N ALA A 3 -37.48 3.24 23.56
CA ALA A 3 -37.01 4.32 22.66
C ALA A 3 -38.05 4.73 21.61
N LYS A 4 -38.85 3.75 21.13
CA LYS A 4 -39.96 3.97 20.18
C LYS A 4 -41.10 4.83 20.73
N ASN A 5 -41.41 4.72 22.02
CA ASN A 5 -42.41 5.56 22.68
C ASN A 5 -41.89 6.97 22.96
N ILE A 6 -40.59 7.10 23.27
CA ILE A 6 -39.95 8.40 23.49
C ILE A 6 -39.96 9.20 22.18
N TYR A 7 -39.54 8.58 21.06
CA TYR A 7 -39.54 9.20 19.73
C TYR A 7 -40.93 9.67 19.27
N ARG A 8 -41.98 8.88 19.57
CA ARG A 8 -43.36 9.23 19.20
C ARG A 8 -43.93 10.42 19.98
N ASN A 9 -43.37 10.70 21.15
CA ASN A 9 -43.79 11.79 22.03
C ASN A 9 -42.96 13.08 21.83
N LEU A 10 -41.95 13.06 20.95
CA LEU A 10 -41.18 14.26 20.60
C LEU A 10 -42.01 15.20 19.73
N ASP A 11 -41.75 16.50 19.85
CA ASP A 11 -42.26 17.50 18.92
C ASP A 11 -41.85 17.17 17.47
N GLU A 12 -42.70 17.52 16.51
CA GLU A 12 -42.48 17.19 15.09
C GLU A 12 -41.15 17.76 14.57
N GLN A 13 -40.78 18.98 14.98
CA GLN A 13 -39.52 19.60 14.58
C GLN A 13 -38.31 18.84 15.13
N VAL A 14 -38.36 18.46 16.40
CA VAL A 14 -37.30 17.69 17.07
C VAL A 14 -37.17 16.29 16.47
N ARG A 15 -38.30 15.70 16.10
CA ARG A 15 -38.38 14.38 15.47
C ARG A 15 -37.75 14.37 14.07
N ASN A 16 -38.02 15.40 13.27
CA ASN A 16 -37.44 15.55 11.94
C ASN A 16 -35.92 15.80 12.01
N SER A 17 -35.47 16.67 12.92
CA SER A 17 -34.03 16.91 13.15
C SER A 17 -33.31 15.64 13.62
N ALA A 18 -33.90 14.88 14.56
CA ALA A 18 -33.33 13.61 14.99
C ALA A 18 -33.25 12.60 13.84
N LYS A 19 -34.26 12.55 12.97
CA LYS A 19 -34.25 11.68 11.78
C LYS A 19 -33.13 12.06 10.82
N GLU A 20 -32.94 13.34 10.52
CA GLU A 20 -31.82 13.82 9.68
C GLU A 20 -30.46 13.47 10.28
N GLU A 21 -30.29 13.58 11.60
CA GLU A 21 -29.05 13.16 12.27
C GLU A 21 -28.81 11.65 12.14
N PHE A 22 -29.85 10.83 12.31
CA PHE A 22 -29.76 9.39 12.14
C PHE A 22 -29.48 9.00 10.69
N ASP A 23 -30.18 9.59 9.73
CA ASP A 23 -29.98 9.35 8.30
C ASP A 23 -28.54 9.73 7.93
N GLY A 24 -28.06 10.91 8.34
CA GLY A 24 -26.68 11.33 8.12
C GLY A 24 -25.63 10.45 8.84
N PHE A 25 -25.97 9.86 9.99
CA PHE A 25 -25.11 8.88 10.64
C PHE A 25 -25.02 7.59 9.82
N TYR A 26 -26.15 7.07 9.33
CA TYR A 26 -26.17 5.89 8.48
C TYR A 26 -25.46 6.12 7.15
N GLU A 27 -25.64 7.28 6.51
CA GLU A 27 -24.89 7.65 5.31
C GLU A 27 -23.39 7.67 5.55
N ARG A 28 -22.92 8.23 6.67
CA ARG A 28 -21.50 8.20 7.04
C ARG A 28 -21.00 6.78 7.29
N CYS A 29 -21.80 5.93 7.94
CA CYS A 29 -21.46 4.52 8.14
C CYS A 29 -21.36 3.76 6.81
N ILE A 30 -22.30 3.98 5.89
CA ILE A 30 -22.28 3.39 4.55
C ILE A 30 -21.05 3.87 3.79
N ALA A 31 -20.81 5.19 3.73
CA ALA A 31 -19.64 5.74 3.06
C ALA A 31 -18.32 5.22 3.65
N TYR A 32 -18.25 5.03 4.97
CA TYR A 32 -17.11 4.41 5.63
C TYR A 32 -16.94 2.94 5.20
N LEU A 33 -18.03 2.16 5.17
CA LEU A 33 -17.99 0.76 4.73
C LEU A 33 -17.61 0.66 3.25
N ASP A 34 -18.16 1.49 2.38
CA ASP A 34 -17.83 1.53 0.95
C ASP A 34 -16.35 1.87 0.72
N LEU A 35 -15.82 2.83 1.46
CA LEU A 35 -14.39 3.18 1.44
C LEU A 35 -13.53 2.01 1.94
N TRP A 36 -13.97 1.32 2.98
CA TRP A 36 -13.26 0.20 3.58
C TRP A 36 -13.26 -1.03 2.65
N GLU A 37 -14.40 -1.34 2.05
CA GLU A 37 -14.57 -2.44 1.10
C GLU A 37 -13.78 -2.22 -0.19
N ASN A 38 -13.72 -0.97 -0.68
CA ASN A 38 -13.02 -0.62 -1.93
C ASN A 38 -11.62 -0.03 -1.72
N SER A 39 -11.00 -0.17 -0.54
CA SER A 39 -9.66 0.36 -0.27
C SER A 39 -8.58 -0.18 -1.22
N PHE A 40 -8.84 -1.32 -1.87
CA PHE A 40 -7.99 -1.94 -2.89
C PHE A 40 -8.71 -2.16 -4.22
N GLY A 41 -9.78 -1.40 -4.53
CA GLY A 41 -10.55 -1.58 -5.77
C GLY A 41 -9.70 -1.47 -7.04
N ASN A 42 -8.60 -0.70 -6.98
CA ASN A 42 -7.66 -0.57 -8.09
C ASN A 42 -6.53 -1.62 -8.08
N ALA A 43 -6.46 -2.52 -7.10
CA ALA A 43 -5.39 -3.51 -6.98
C ALA A 43 -5.39 -4.52 -8.14
N GLU A 44 -6.56 -4.80 -8.72
CA GLU A 44 -6.69 -5.68 -9.90
C GLU A 44 -5.91 -5.14 -11.10
N GLN A 45 -5.74 -3.81 -11.20
CA GLN A 45 -4.96 -3.17 -12.26
C GLN A 45 -3.46 -3.55 -12.18
N PHE A 46 -2.99 -4.00 -11.02
CA PHE A 46 -1.60 -4.48 -10.82
C PHE A 46 -1.46 -5.99 -11.05
N SER A 47 -2.52 -6.70 -11.44
CA SER A 47 -2.51 -8.16 -11.59
C SER A 47 -1.49 -8.67 -12.61
N TRP A 48 -1.08 -7.83 -13.57
CA TRP A 48 -0.04 -8.16 -14.54
C TRP A 48 1.35 -8.36 -13.93
N VAL A 49 1.61 -7.81 -12.73
CA VAL A 49 2.84 -8.03 -11.97
C VAL A 49 2.98 -9.49 -11.53
N ASN A 50 1.88 -10.27 -11.52
CA ASN A 50 1.92 -11.69 -11.20
C ASN A 50 2.40 -12.61 -12.35
N LEU A 51 2.87 -12.04 -13.47
CA LEU A 51 3.59 -12.74 -14.55
C LEU A 51 3.02 -14.11 -14.93
N THR A 52 1.71 -14.22 -15.13
CA THR A 52 1.07 -15.46 -15.56
C THR A 52 1.08 -15.57 -17.09
N LYS A 53 0.90 -16.78 -17.64
CA LYS A 53 0.89 -17.00 -19.11
C LYS A 53 -0.14 -16.12 -19.83
N THR A 54 -1.26 -15.81 -19.17
CA THR A 54 -2.36 -14.99 -19.69
C THR A 54 -2.15 -13.50 -19.43
N ASN A 55 -1.36 -13.13 -18.41
CA ASN A 55 -1.09 -11.74 -18.06
C ASN A 55 0.21 -11.29 -18.72
N THR A 56 0.09 -10.55 -19.81
CA THR A 56 1.24 -9.96 -20.48
C THR A 56 1.59 -8.62 -19.85
N VAL A 57 2.88 -8.38 -19.62
CA VAL A 57 3.39 -7.02 -19.43
C VAL A 57 3.04 -6.23 -20.69
N ASP A 58 2.22 -5.20 -20.58
CA ASP A 58 1.90 -4.30 -21.68
C ASP A 58 1.79 -2.85 -21.20
N TRP A 59 1.79 -1.96 -22.19
CA TRP A 59 1.86 -0.53 -21.96
C TRP A 59 0.61 0.01 -21.25
N GLU A 60 -0.57 -0.44 -21.67
CA GLU A 60 -1.85 0.07 -21.16
C GLU A 60 -2.02 -0.23 -19.66
N ASN A 61 -1.65 -1.44 -19.23
CA ASN A 61 -1.65 -1.80 -17.83
C ASN A 61 -0.63 -0.99 -17.02
N ALA A 62 0.57 -0.80 -17.56
CA ALA A 62 1.61 -0.04 -16.86
C ALA A 62 1.29 1.45 -16.75
N GLU A 63 0.69 2.04 -17.79
CA GLU A 63 0.23 3.43 -17.79
C GLU A 63 -0.89 3.64 -16.76
N THR A 64 -1.88 2.74 -16.74
CA THR A 64 -2.97 2.76 -15.74
C THR A 64 -2.41 2.65 -14.31
N CYS A 65 -1.48 1.74 -14.06
CA CYS A 65 -0.81 1.61 -12.76
C CYS A 65 -0.03 2.88 -12.38
N ALA A 66 0.65 3.51 -13.33
CA ALA A 66 1.39 4.74 -13.09
C ALA A 66 0.47 5.90 -12.69
N GLU A 67 -0.69 6.03 -13.32
CA GLU A 67 -1.72 7.01 -12.94
C GLU A 67 -2.29 6.76 -11.54
N ILE A 68 -2.56 5.49 -11.20
CA ILE A 68 -3.02 5.11 -9.86
C ILE A 68 -1.97 5.46 -8.80
N ILE A 69 -0.70 5.15 -9.05
CA ILE A 69 0.39 5.46 -8.12
C ILE A 69 0.54 6.98 -7.96
N ASN A 70 0.56 7.73 -9.06
CA ASN A 70 0.71 9.18 -9.04
C ASN A 70 -0.45 9.88 -8.34
N SER A 71 -1.67 9.36 -8.44
CA SER A 71 -2.86 9.89 -7.74
C SER A 71 -2.92 9.48 -6.26
N SER A 72 -2.40 8.30 -5.92
CA SER A 72 -2.41 7.77 -4.53
C SER A 72 -1.27 8.30 -3.67
N LEU A 73 -0.13 8.67 -4.28
CA LEU A 73 1.10 9.09 -3.59
C LEU A 73 1.49 10.54 -3.92
N LEU A 74 0.52 11.47 -3.92
CA LEU A 74 0.73 12.88 -4.26
C LEU A 74 1.86 13.56 -3.46
N ASP A 75 2.07 13.15 -2.21
CA ASP A 75 3.05 13.74 -1.29
C ASP A 75 4.40 13.00 -1.25
N VAL A 76 4.64 12.03 -2.15
CA VAL A 76 5.90 11.25 -2.20
C VAL A 76 6.61 11.50 -3.54
N PRO A 77 7.40 12.58 -3.68
CA PRO A 77 8.04 12.96 -4.93
C PRO A 77 8.89 11.85 -5.55
N ASP A 78 9.57 11.06 -4.71
CA ASP A 78 10.45 9.97 -5.15
C ASP A 78 9.68 8.84 -5.83
N MET A 79 8.39 8.66 -5.53
CA MET A 79 7.52 7.65 -6.16
C MET A 79 6.77 8.16 -7.38
N LYS A 80 6.96 9.42 -7.78
CA LYS A 80 6.36 9.93 -9.01
C LYS A 80 6.88 9.14 -10.21
N ILE A 81 5.95 8.63 -11.01
CA ILE A 81 6.23 7.91 -12.25
C ILE A 81 6.02 8.88 -13.41
N ASN A 82 6.97 8.90 -14.34
CA ASN A 82 6.84 9.68 -15.57
C ASN A 82 6.21 8.82 -16.67
N ASN A 83 4.90 9.00 -16.90
CA ASN A 83 4.15 8.23 -17.91
C ASN A 83 4.76 8.34 -19.32
N TYR A 84 5.40 9.47 -19.66
CA TYR A 84 6.08 9.67 -20.95
C TYR A 84 7.38 8.88 -21.09
N GLN A 85 7.85 8.21 -20.04
CA GLN A 85 9.12 7.48 -19.98
C GLN A 85 8.93 6.01 -19.54
N LEU A 86 7.78 5.39 -19.80
CA LEU A 86 7.49 3.98 -19.49
C LEU A 86 8.11 2.97 -20.50
N PHE A 87 9.14 3.37 -21.25
CA PHE A 87 9.78 2.49 -22.23
C PHE A 87 10.42 1.24 -21.62
N ASP A 88 10.78 1.29 -20.34
CA ASP A 88 11.28 0.14 -19.57
C ASP A 88 10.28 -1.02 -19.50
N VAL A 89 8.98 -0.76 -19.63
CA VAL A 89 7.91 -1.77 -19.71
C VAL A 89 8.02 -2.63 -20.98
N VAL A 90 8.37 -2.01 -22.11
CA VAL A 90 8.51 -2.72 -23.40
C VAL A 90 9.68 -3.69 -23.34
N LEU A 91 10.82 -3.25 -22.79
CA LEU A 91 12.00 -4.09 -22.59
C LEU A 91 11.70 -5.25 -21.65
N ALA A 92 10.93 -5.01 -20.59
CA ALA A 92 10.49 -6.04 -19.66
C ALA A 92 9.61 -7.10 -20.32
N LYS A 93 8.69 -6.67 -21.19
CA LYS A 93 7.86 -7.59 -21.98
C LYS A 93 8.72 -8.50 -22.86
N GLU A 94 9.65 -7.93 -23.62
CA GLU A 94 10.51 -8.69 -24.55
C GLU A 94 11.40 -9.69 -23.82
N TYR A 95 11.99 -9.29 -22.70
CA TYR A 95 12.82 -10.18 -21.89
C TYR A 95 11.99 -11.33 -21.29
N LEU A 96 10.80 -11.03 -20.77
CA LEU A 96 9.91 -12.03 -20.20
C LEU A 96 9.48 -13.06 -21.26
N GLN A 97 9.08 -12.61 -22.45
CA GLN A 97 8.69 -13.49 -23.54
C GLN A 97 9.84 -14.40 -23.98
N SER A 98 11.06 -13.86 -24.03
CA SER A 98 12.25 -14.60 -24.45
C SER A 98 12.65 -15.70 -23.45
N ASN A 99 12.42 -15.48 -22.15
CA ASN A 99 12.83 -16.39 -21.10
C ASN A 99 11.70 -17.32 -20.60
N TRP A 100 10.45 -17.11 -21.02
CA TRP A 100 9.27 -17.82 -20.51
C TRP A 100 9.38 -19.34 -20.60
N GLU A 101 9.69 -19.86 -21.80
CA GLU A 101 9.78 -21.31 -22.02
C GLU A 101 10.97 -21.93 -21.27
N GLN A 102 12.07 -21.19 -21.15
CA GLN A 102 13.23 -21.63 -20.37
C GLN A 102 12.88 -21.77 -18.88
N TRP A 103 12.22 -20.76 -18.30
CA TRP A 103 11.79 -20.81 -16.90
C TRP A 103 10.81 -21.95 -16.65
N LYS A 104 9.87 -22.19 -17.57
CA LYS A 104 8.93 -23.30 -17.47
C LYS A 104 9.62 -24.67 -17.52
N GLN A 105 10.64 -24.81 -18.38
CA GLN A 105 11.47 -26.03 -18.42
C GLN A 105 12.29 -26.20 -17.14
N GLU A 106 12.82 -25.11 -16.58
CA GLU A 106 13.53 -25.12 -15.29
C GLU A 106 12.60 -25.58 -14.16
N GLU A 107 11.39 -25.03 -14.09
CA GLU A 107 10.35 -25.40 -13.12
C GLU A 107 10.02 -26.90 -13.21
N THR A 108 9.84 -27.41 -14.43
CA THR A 108 9.53 -28.82 -14.69
C THR A 108 10.71 -29.74 -14.34
N THR A 109 11.93 -29.35 -14.67
CA THR A 109 13.13 -30.18 -14.47
C THR A 109 13.52 -30.27 -13.00
N ARG A 110 13.33 -29.18 -12.25
CA ARG A 110 13.71 -29.09 -10.84
C ARG A 110 12.58 -29.45 -9.88
N ASP A 111 11.36 -29.63 -10.40
CA ASP A 111 10.14 -29.83 -9.61
C ASP A 111 9.93 -28.69 -8.58
N VAL A 112 10.14 -27.45 -9.02
CA VAL A 112 10.03 -26.23 -8.20
C VAL A 112 9.29 -25.16 -9.00
N ILE A 113 8.42 -24.38 -8.34
CA ILE A 113 7.78 -23.21 -8.94
C ILE A 113 8.68 -21.99 -8.74
N ILE A 114 9.04 -21.28 -9.81
CA ILE A 114 9.77 -20.01 -9.72
C ILE A 114 8.75 -18.94 -9.37
N SER A 115 8.94 -18.31 -8.22
CA SER A 115 8.04 -17.27 -7.74
C SER A 115 8.08 -16.02 -8.63
N ASN A 116 7.05 -15.18 -8.56
CA ASN A 116 6.99 -13.96 -9.35
C ASN A 116 8.05 -12.95 -8.93
N GLU A 117 8.35 -12.90 -7.63
CA GLU A 117 9.43 -12.09 -7.06
C GLU A 117 10.77 -12.47 -7.70
N GLU A 118 11.06 -13.77 -7.79
CA GLU A 118 12.28 -14.29 -8.41
C GLU A 118 12.34 -13.96 -9.91
N LYS A 119 11.21 -14.05 -10.63
CA LYS A 119 11.14 -13.67 -12.05
C LYS A 119 11.46 -12.19 -12.26
N TRP A 120 10.90 -11.31 -11.42
CA TRP A 120 11.21 -9.88 -11.45
C TRP A 120 12.65 -9.58 -11.06
N LEU A 121 13.19 -10.26 -10.04
CA LEU A 121 14.58 -10.11 -9.62
C LEU A 121 15.55 -10.47 -10.77
N ARG A 122 15.37 -11.62 -11.41
CA ARG A 122 16.17 -12.03 -12.57
C ARG A 122 16.13 -11.00 -13.70
N GLN A 123 14.95 -10.43 -13.96
CA GLN A 123 14.79 -9.38 -14.96
C GLN A 123 15.51 -8.08 -14.59
N PHE A 124 15.37 -7.61 -13.34
CA PHE A 124 16.06 -6.39 -12.89
C PHE A 124 17.58 -6.58 -12.80
N ASP A 125 18.05 -7.77 -12.41
CA ASP A 125 19.46 -8.12 -12.44
C ASP A 125 19.99 -8.09 -13.88
N HIS A 126 19.27 -8.65 -14.84
CA HIS A 126 19.63 -8.56 -16.25
C HIS A 126 19.72 -7.10 -16.74
N PHE A 127 18.74 -6.26 -16.41
CA PHE A 127 18.79 -4.85 -16.78
C PHE A 127 19.98 -4.12 -16.15
N LYS A 128 20.25 -4.39 -14.88
CA LYS A 128 21.39 -3.84 -14.15
C LYS A 128 22.72 -4.24 -14.77
N GLU A 129 22.88 -5.53 -15.11
CA GLU A 129 24.07 -6.07 -15.77
C GLU A 129 24.31 -5.47 -17.15
N ASN A 130 23.23 -5.16 -17.89
CA ASN A 130 23.29 -4.57 -19.23
C ASN A 130 23.24 -3.03 -19.20
N HIS A 131 23.35 -2.40 -18.03
CA HIS A 131 23.31 -0.94 -17.86
C HIS A 131 22.01 -0.29 -18.41
N ILE A 132 20.90 -1.00 -18.37
CA ILE A 132 19.58 -0.52 -18.76
C ILE A 132 18.90 0.08 -17.52
N ALA A 133 18.53 1.36 -17.61
CA ALA A 133 17.81 2.04 -16.55
C ALA A 133 16.31 1.73 -16.62
N THR A 134 15.72 1.25 -15.53
CA THR A 134 14.28 0.95 -15.41
C THR A 134 13.61 1.69 -14.24
N PRO A 135 13.74 3.03 -14.17
CA PRO A 135 13.35 3.81 -13.00
C PRO A 135 11.84 3.88 -12.76
N ASN A 136 11.00 3.62 -13.77
CA ASN A 136 9.55 3.69 -13.65
C ASN A 136 8.96 2.31 -13.36
N LEU A 137 9.40 1.30 -14.09
CA LEU A 137 8.96 -0.08 -13.91
C LEU A 137 9.26 -0.59 -12.49
N ILE A 138 10.45 -0.31 -11.95
CA ILE A 138 10.80 -0.74 -10.60
C ILE A 138 9.82 -0.18 -9.55
N LYS A 139 9.40 1.08 -9.70
CA LYS A 139 8.45 1.72 -8.76
C LYS A 139 7.08 1.06 -8.84
N ILE A 140 6.62 0.69 -10.04
CA ILE A 140 5.33 0.01 -10.21
C ILE A 140 5.37 -1.37 -9.55
N VAL A 141 6.42 -2.13 -9.79
CA VAL A 141 6.60 -3.48 -9.23
C VAL A 141 6.76 -3.42 -7.71
N GLU A 142 7.59 -2.51 -7.19
CA GLU A 142 7.75 -2.26 -5.76
C GLU A 142 6.42 -1.90 -5.10
N TYR A 143 5.64 -1.01 -5.70
CA TYR A 143 4.32 -0.62 -5.20
C TYR A 143 3.38 -1.83 -5.14
N ALA A 144 3.30 -2.61 -6.21
CA ALA A 144 2.44 -3.80 -6.29
C ALA A 144 2.78 -4.83 -5.21
N PHE A 145 4.06 -5.10 -4.98
CA PHE A 145 4.52 -6.02 -3.93
C PHE A 145 4.34 -5.49 -2.50
N CYS A 146 4.13 -4.17 -2.33
CA CYS A 146 3.76 -3.60 -1.03
C CYS A 146 2.27 -3.75 -0.70
N LEU A 147 1.42 -4.15 -1.66
CA LEU A 147 0.00 -4.35 -1.42
C LEU A 147 -0.21 -5.59 -0.54
N PRO A 148 -0.94 -5.48 0.59
CA PRO A 148 -1.20 -6.62 1.44
C PRO A 148 -2.14 -7.60 0.74
N GLY A 149 -1.71 -8.86 0.58
CA GLY A 149 -2.54 -9.91 -0.02
C GLY A 149 -3.66 -10.45 0.88
N THR A 150 -3.73 -10.00 2.14
CA THR A 150 -4.76 -10.41 3.12
C THR A 150 -5.07 -9.27 4.09
N SER A 151 -6.17 -9.36 4.85
CA SER A 151 -6.48 -8.44 5.94
C SER A 151 -5.55 -8.59 7.15
N ALA A 152 -4.79 -9.69 7.27
CA ALA A 152 -4.03 -10.01 8.48
C ALA A 152 -2.99 -8.95 8.90
N PRO A 153 -2.21 -8.30 7.99
CA PRO A 153 -1.34 -7.19 8.36
C PRO A 153 -2.12 -6.01 8.93
N VAL A 154 -3.29 -5.70 8.37
CA VAL A 154 -4.17 -4.60 8.80
C VAL A 154 -4.80 -4.91 10.15
N GLU A 155 -5.29 -6.14 10.35
CA GLU A 155 -5.81 -6.63 11.64
C GLU A 155 -4.75 -6.54 12.74
N ARG A 156 -3.48 -6.84 12.42
CA ARG A 156 -2.36 -6.66 13.35
C ARG A 156 -2.19 -5.19 13.73
N VAL A 157 -2.30 -4.26 12.78
CA VAL A 157 -2.27 -2.81 13.07
C VAL A 157 -3.41 -2.45 14.02
N PHE A 158 -4.64 -2.89 13.75
CA PHE A 158 -5.80 -2.61 14.61
C PHE A 158 -5.66 -3.19 16.01
N SER A 159 -5.14 -4.42 16.14
CA SER A 159 -4.85 -5.02 17.45
C SER A 159 -3.82 -4.19 18.23
N LEU A 160 -2.75 -3.75 17.57
CA LEU A 160 -1.74 -2.88 18.18
C LEU A 160 -2.30 -1.51 18.55
N MET A 161 -3.16 -0.94 17.69
CA MET A 161 -3.87 0.31 17.95
C MET A 161 -4.79 0.21 19.14
N SER A 162 -5.62 -0.84 19.21
CA SER A 162 -6.53 -1.08 20.35
C SER A 162 -5.77 -1.19 21.67
N ASN A 163 -4.61 -1.85 21.67
CA ASN A 163 -3.74 -1.92 22.85
C ASN A 163 -3.11 -0.56 23.25
N ALA A 164 -2.85 0.32 22.28
CA ALA A 164 -2.25 1.64 22.53
C ALA A 164 -3.31 2.71 22.86
N TRP A 165 -4.52 2.55 22.34
CA TRP A 165 -5.66 3.46 22.43
C TRP A 165 -6.75 2.82 23.30
N THR A 166 -6.46 2.63 24.59
CA THR A 166 -7.45 2.23 25.59
C THR A 166 -8.08 3.46 26.25
N ASP A 167 -9.29 3.32 26.80
CA ASP A 167 -10.01 4.41 27.49
C ASP A 167 -9.19 5.04 28.65
N ASP A 168 -8.37 4.23 29.34
CA ASP A 168 -7.45 4.68 30.39
C ASP A 168 -6.28 5.55 29.87
N ARG A 169 -6.01 5.51 28.55
CA ARG A 169 -4.96 6.25 27.85
C ARG A 169 -5.51 7.23 26.81
N GLY A 170 -6.81 7.51 26.85
CA GLY A 170 -7.65 8.12 25.80
C GLY A 170 -7.36 9.56 25.35
N LEU A 171 -6.10 9.96 25.19
CA LEU A 171 -5.71 11.34 24.86
C LEU A 171 -4.66 11.46 23.73
N MET A 172 -4.27 10.35 23.09
CA MET A 172 -3.32 10.45 21.97
C MET A 172 -4.03 10.98 20.73
N LYS A 173 -3.49 12.07 20.15
CA LYS A 173 -3.94 12.59 18.86
C LYS A 173 -3.71 11.52 17.78
N GLU A 174 -4.57 11.50 16.77
CA GLU A 174 -4.45 10.59 15.62
C GLU A 174 -3.04 10.58 15.01
N SER A 175 -2.44 11.76 14.82
CA SER A 175 -1.07 11.87 14.28
C SER A 175 -0.01 11.20 15.16
N THR A 176 -0.20 11.19 16.48
CA THR A 176 0.70 10.53 17.44
C THR A 176 0.53 9.01 17.36
N VAL A 177 -0.70 8.54 17.27
CA VAL A 177 -0.99 7.11 17.10
C VAL A 177 -0.45 6.61 15.77
N LYS A 178 -0.68 7.35 14.67
CA LYS A 178 -0.12 7.05 13.35
C LYS A 178 1.41 6.92 13.42
N GLY A 179 2.10 7.91 14.00
CA GLY A 179 3.55 7.87 14.17
C GLY A 179 4.04 6.69 15.01
N LEU A 180 3.33 6.37 16.11
CA LEU A 180 3.63 5.22 16.96
C LEU A 180 3.47 3.90 16.22
N MET A 181 2.39 3.72 15.46
CA MET A 181 2.14 2.52 14.66
C MET A 181 3.18 2.35 13.57
N THR A 182 3.48 3.41 12.82
CA THR A 182 4.54 3.40 11.79
C THR A 182 5.87 2.96 12.38
N CYS A 183 6.24 3.47 13.57
CA CYS A 183 7.47 3.04 14.23
C CYS A 183 7.40 1.57 14.65
N LYS A 184 6.32 1.16 15.33
CA LYS A 184 6.20 -0.19 15.90
C LYS A 184 6.15 -1.28 14.82
N ILE A 185 5.52 -1.00 13.69
CA ILE A 185 5.35 -1.96 12.59
C ILE A 185 6.61 -2.04 11.73
N ASN A 186 7.20 -0.89 11.37
CA ASN A 186 8.24 -0.87 10.33
C ASN A 186 9.67 -0.93 10.87
N ILE A 187 9.89 -0.63 12.16
CA ILE A 187 11.26 -0.42 12.65
C ILE A 187 11.87 -1.70 13.21
N GLY A 188 11.10 -2.69 13.63
CA GLY A 188 11.58 -4.04 14.00
C GLY A 188 12.68 -4.11 15.08
N LEU A 189 13.06 -2.97 15.66
CA LEU A 189 14.13 -2.82 16.63
C LEU A 189 13.55 -2.67 18.03
N ALA A 190 14.32 -3.11 19.03
CA ALA A 190 14.03 -2.75 20.41
C ALA A 190 14.10 -1.22 20.59
N CYS A 191 13.34 -0.68 21.55
CA CYS A 191 13.28 0.76 21.81
C CYS A 191 14.67 1.38 22.05
N GLU A 192 15.57 0.65 22.71
CA GLU A 192 16.94 1.08 22.97
C GLU A 192 17.76 1.22 21.68
N ASP A 193 17.72 0.19 20.83
CA ASP A 193 18.41 0.19 19.53
C ASP A 193 17.88 1.28 18.61
N PHE A 194 16.56 1.48 18.61
CA PHE A 194 15.92 2.55 17.85
C PHE A 194 16.37 3.93 18.33
N TYR A 195 16.37 4.16 19.65
CA TYR A 195 16.82 5.41 20.24
C TYR A 195 18.29 5.69 19.89
N ASN A 196 19.15 4.68 19.99
CA ASN A 196 20.56 4.79 19.62
C ASN A 196 20.71 5.11 18.12
N LYS A 197 19.95 4.45 17.24
CA LYS A 197 19.97 4.70 15.79
C LYS A 197 19.54 6.12 15.43
N ILE A 198 18.48 6.66 16.05
CA ILE A 198 18.07 8.06 15.86
C ILE A 198 19.15 9.02 16.37
N LYS A 199 19.70 8.76 17.56
CA LYS A 199 20.72 9.62 18.18
C LYS A 199 21.96 9.74 17.30
N ILE A 200 22.37 8.65 16.65
CA ILE A 200 23.47 8.63 15.68
C ILE A 200 23.10 9.44 14.43
N LYS A 201 21.92 9.19 13.82
CA LYS A 201 21.49 9.90 12.61
C LYS A 201 21.34 11.42 12.81
N LYS A 202 20.84 11.85 13.98
CA LYS A 202 20.69 13.26 14.36
C LYS A 202 22.05 13.95 14.61
N ARG A 203 23.05 13.21 15.10
CA ARG A 203 24.44 13.72 15.21
C ARG A 203 25.10 13.88 13.84
N LEU A 204 24.79 13.02 12.87
CA LEU A 204 25.30 13.14 11.50
C LEU A 204 24.70 14.34 10.77
N SER A 205 23.40 14.60 10.92
CA SER A 205 22.72 15.77 10.33
C SER A 205 23.21 17.12 10.89
N LYS A 206 23.65 17.18 12.16
CA LYS A 206 24.25 18.41 12.73
C LYS A 206 25.68 18.68 12.24
N LYS A 207 26.44 17.65 11.88
CA LYS A 207 27.81 17.81 11.35
C LYS A 207 27.83 18.27 9.88
N SER A 208 26.77 17.98 9.12
CA SER A 208 26.65 18.41 7.72
C SER A 208 26.16 19.85 7.54
N HIS A 209 25.64 20.49 8.60
CA HIS A 209 25.22 21.91 8.59
C HIS A 209 26.29 22.84 9.20
N SER A 210 27.47 22.30 9.54
CA SER A 210 28.59 23.04 10.12
C SER A 210 29.82 23.04 9.20
N GLN A 211 29.62 22.92 7.89
CA GLN A 211 30.64 23.14 6.85
C GLN A 211 30.13 24.14 5.84
#